data_AF-A0A4Y2HX96-F1
#
_entry.id   AF-A0A4Y2HX96-F1
#
_cell.length_a   1.000
_cell.length_b   1.000
_cell.length_c   1.000
_cell.angle_alpha   90.00
_cell.angle_beta   90.00
_cell.angle_gamma   90.00
#
_symmetry.space_group_name_H-M   'P 1'
#
loop_
_entity.id
_entity.type
_entity.pdbx_description
1 polymer ?
#
loop_
_entity_poly.entity_id
_entity_poly.type
_entity_poly.pdbx_seq_one_letter_code
_entity_poly.pdbx_strand_id
1 'polypeptide(L)'
;MTYEEMKENPEASVLKLASFIDEEKYAKPLREDPEKLQNVLKYSSFKHMKETVNKGFEELFSMPEEEVLKSDLPEAMKKMLTAKIPKEVIQEKPPAVNFIRKGITGDWKNYFNEDQSKRLEEKFAERTKGTDLRNLWKNYM
;
A
#
# COMPACT_ATOMS: atom_id res chain seq x y z
N MET A 1 -3.02 1.90 15.28
CA MET A 1 -2.62 2.66 14.09
C MET A 1 -3.23 1.92 12.92
N THR A 2 -4.32 2.46 12.38
CA THR A 2 -5.04 1.93 11.22
C THR A 2 -4.64 2.68 9.96
N TYR A 3 -5.01 2.16 8.79
CA TYR A 3 -4.77 2.85 7.52
C TYR A 3 -5.54 4.18 7.47
N GLU A 4 -6.76 4.18 7.99
CA GLU A 4 -7.62 5.35 8.08
C GLU A 4 -6.97 6.45 8.94
N GLU A 5 -6.48 6.12 10.13
CA GLU A 5 -5.77 7.05 11.02
C GLU A 5 -4.52 7.62 10.34
N MET A 6 -3.75 6.77 9.65
CA MET A 6 -2.58 7.20 8.87
C MET A 6 -2.95 8.19 7.77
N LYS A 7 -4.14 8.04 7.19
CA LYS A 7 -4.56 8.90 6.10
C LYS A 7 -5.15 10.23 6.58
N GLU A 8 -5.81 10.23 7.72
CA GLU A 8 -6.31 11.44 8.37
C GLU A 8 -5.19 12.30 8.96
N ASN A 9 -4.22 11.68 9.65
CA ASN A 9 -3.08 12.39 10.21
C ASN A 9 -1.76 11.65 9.94
N PRO A 10 -1.20 11.85 8.72
CA PRO A 10 0.07 11.23 8.33
C PRO A 10 1.24 11.65 9.22
N GLU A 11 1.27 12.90 9.66
CA GLU A 11 2.35 13.44 10.49
C GLU A 11 2.42 12.76 11.85
N ALA A 12 1.28 12.72 12.56
CA ALA A 12 1.19 12.03 13.84
C ALA A 12 1.55 10.55 13.71
N SER A 13 1.16 9.92 12.60
CA SER A 13 1.47 8.51 12.33
C SER A 13 2.95 8.27 12.06
N VAL A 14 3.60 9.13 11.28
CA VAL A 14 5.06 9.09 11.04
C VAL A 14 5.82 9.26 12.36
N LEU A 15 5.45 10.25 13.17
CA LEU A 15 6.11 10.48 14.45
C LEU A 15 5.88 9.32 15.43
N LYS A 16 4.67 8.76 15.48
CA LYS A 16 4.36 7.58 16.29
C LYS A 16 5.18 6.36 15.88
N LEU A 17 5.30 6.09 14.58
CA LEU A 17 6.14 5.01 14.05
C LEU A 17 7.62 5.25 14.38
N ALA A 18 8.12 6.46 14.18
CA ALA A 18 9.51 6.79 14.49
C ALA A 18 9.82 6.57 15.98
N SER A 19 8.91 7.00 16.87
CA SER A 19 9.02 6.81 18.33
C SER A 19 9.02 5.34 18.71
N PHE A 20 8.21 4.52 18.02
CA PHE A 20 8.16 3.07 18.24
C PHE A 20 9.46 2.38 17.81
N ILE A 21 10.09 2.83 16.72
CA ILE A 21 11.35 2.26 16.23
C ILE A 21 12.51 2.68 17.15
N ASP A 22 12.71 3.99 17.33
CA ASP A 22 13.72 4.54 18.24
C ASP A 22 13.46 6.05 18.47
N GLU A 23 13.30 6.42 19.73
CA GLU A 23 12.98 7.78 20.15
C GLU A 23 14.11 8.78 19.84
N GLU A 24 15.36 8.42 20.14
CA GLU A 24 16.50 9.33 20.00
C GLU A 24 17.03 9.37 18.55
N LYS A 25 17.03 8.22 17.87
CA LYS A 25 17.60 8.09 16.52
C LYS A 25 16.64 8.51 15.41
N TYR A 26 15.35 8.25 15.57
CA TYR A 26 14.37 8.51 14.50
C TYR A 26 13.33 9.56 14.90
N ALA A 27 12.75 9.49 16.09
CA ALA A 27 11.66 10.41 16.45
C ALA A 27 12.16 11.84 16.69
N LYS A 28 13.17 12.01 17.56
CA LYS A 28 13.72 13.32 17.92
C LYS A 28 14.24 14.12 16.71
N PRO A 29 15.03 13.55 15.77
CA PRO A 29 15.43 14.27 14.57
C PRO A 29 14.26 14.73 13.69
N LEU A 30 13.15 13.99 13.66
CA LEU A 30 11.95 14.39 12.91
C LEU A 30 11.16 15.49 13.63
N ARG A 31 11.21 15.57 14.96
CA ARG A 31 10.54 16.63 15.73
C ARG A 31 11.34 17.94 15.75
N GLU A 32 12.68 17.84 15.74
CA GLU A 32 13.58 19.01 15.80
C GLU A 32 13.85 19.62 14.42
N ASP A 33 13.79 18.82 13.35
CA ASP A 33 14.04 19.27 11.98
C ASP A 33 12.78 19.11 11.11
N PRO A 34 12.02 20.20 10.89
CA PRO A 34 10.83 20.18 10.04
C PRO A 34 11.11 19.72 8.61
N GLU A 35 12.30 19.97 8.06
CA GLU A 35 12.63 19.57 6.69
C GLU A 35 12.71 18.05 6.57
N LYS A 36 13.29 17.36 7.57
CA LYS A 36 13.32 15.90 7.59
C LYS A 36 11.92 15.31 7.64
N LEU A 37 11.04 15.84 8.50
CA LEU A 37 9.65 15.40 8.58
C LEU A 37 8.90 15.63 7.26
N GLN A 38 9.04 16.82 6.67
CA GLN A 38 8.42 17.14 5.39
C GLN A 38 8.92 16.25 4.25
N ASN A 39 10.20 15.91 4.23
CA ASN A 39 10.76 14.96 3.25
C ASN A 39 10.15 13.57 3.43
N VAL A 40 10.05 13.05 4.65
CA VAL A 40 9.39 11.76 4.92
C VAL A 40 7.94 11.81 4.44
N LEU A 41 7.18 12.85 4.79
CA LEU A 41 5.78 13.01 4.38
C LEU A 41 5.63 13.10 2.85
N LYS A 42 6.50 13.85 2.18
CA LYS A 42 6.50 14.02 0.72
C LYS A 42 6.79 12.71 0.01
N TYR A 43 7.88 12.03 0.36
CA TYR A 43 8.33 10.82 -0.34
C TYR A 43 7.49 9.59 0.02
N SER A 44 6.85 9.57 1.20
CA SER A 44 5.85 8.54 1.54
C SER A 44 4.42 8.89 1.12
N SER A 45 4.19 10.09 0.55
CA SER A 45 2.85 10.51 0.15
C SER A 45 2.26 9.59 -0.92
N PHE A 46 0.94 9.45 -0.92
CA PHE A 46 0.23 8.67 -1.93
C PHE A 46 0.58 9.12 -3.36
N LYS A 47 0.68 10.44 -3.59
CA LYS A 47 1.02 10.99 -4.91
C LYS A 47 2.40 10.53 -5.36
N HIS A 48 3.41 10.71 -4.50
CA HIS A 48 4.78 10.31 -4.83
C HIS A 48 4.89 8.80 -5.01
N MET A 49 4.36 8.01 -4.08
CA MET A 49 4.40 6.56 -4.15
C MET A 49 3.66 6.02 -5.37
N LYS A 50 2.52 6.62 -5.75
CA LYS A 50 1.78 6.20 -6.95
C LYS A 50 2.61 6.36 -8.22
N GLU A 51 3.33 7.45 -8.35
CA GLU A 51 4.19 7.71 -9.49
C GLU A 51 5.42 6.78 -9.47
N THR A 52 6.20 6.81 -8.39
CA THR A 52 7.47 6.09 -8.30
C THR A 52 7.30 4.58 -8.32
N VAL A 53 6.33 4.03 -7.57
CA VAL A 53 6.14 2.57 -7.48
C VAL A 53 5.56 2.01 -8.77
N ASN A 54 4.51 2.63 -9.31
CA ASN A 54 3.90 2.11 -10.55
C ASN A 54 4.88 2.19 -11.72
N LYS A 55 5.67 3.27 -11.81
CA LYS A 55 6.75 3.37 -12.81
C LYS A 55 7.80 2.28 -12.62
N GLY A 56 8.26 2.03 -11.39
CA GLY A 56 9.22 0.97 -11.11
C GLY A 56 8.68 -0.44 -11.44
N PHE A 57 7.40 -0.70 -11.20
CA PHE A 57 6.77 -1.95 -11.65
C PHE A 57 6.64 -2.03 -13.17
N GLU A 58 6.25 -0.94 -13.84
CA GLU A 58 6.19 -0.89 -15.30
C GLU A 58 7.55 -1.18 -15.94
N GLU A 59 8.62 -0.59 -15.42
CA GLU A 59 10.00 -0.86 -15.84
C GLU A 59 10.36 -2.33 -15.60
N LEU A 60 10.10 -2.86 -14.40
CA LEU A 60 10.40 -4.25 -14.06
C LEU A 60 9.67 -5.26 -14.97
N PHE A 61 8.38 -5.04 -15.27
CA PHE A 61 7.59 -5.90 -16.14
C PHE A 61 7.89 -5.71 -17.63
N SER A 62 8.54 -4.61 -17.99
CA SER A 62 8.96 -4.33 -19.37
C SER A 62 10.42 -4.74 -19.63
N MET A 63 11.12 -5.30 -18.62
CA MET A 63 12.49 -5.77 -18.78
C MET A 63 12.58 -6.92 -19.81
N PRO A 64 13.57 -6.89 -20.72
CA PRO A 64 13.84 -8.03 -21.60
C PRO A 64 14.17 -9.29 -20.80
N GLU A 65 13.72 -10.45 -21.28
CA GLU A 65 13.95 -11.76 -20.64
C GLU A 65 15.44 -12.00 -20.34
N GLU A 66 16.33 -11.63 -21.28
CA GLU A 66 17.78 -11.77 -21.11
C GLU A 66 18.33 -10.95 -19.93
N GLU A 67 17.79 -9.75 -19.71
CA GLU A 67 18.20 -8.88 -18.60
C GLU A 67 17.67 -9.39 -17.26
N VAL A 68 16.42 -9.89 -17.24
CA VAL A 68 15.84 -10.53 -16.06
C VAL A 68 16.67 -11.73 -15.62
N LEU A 69 17.09 -12.59 -16.55
CA LEU A 69 17.90 -13.77 -16.23
C LEU A 69 19.28 -13.40 -15.66
N LYS A 70 19.90 -12.33 -16.18
CA LYS A 70 21.20 -11.81 -15.74
C LYS A 70 21.15 -10.96 -14.46
N SER A 71 19.96 -10.53 -14.02
CA SER A 71 19.77 -9.70 -12.83
C SER A 71 20.01 -10.45 -11.52
N ASP A 72 20.17 -9.71 -10.42
CA ASP A 72 20.25 -10.25 -9.05
C ASP A 72 18.86 -10.50 -8.41
N LEU A 73 17.79 -10.54 -9.22
CA LEU A 73 16.44 -10.78 -8.72
C LEU A 73 16.30 -12.19 -8.10
N PRO A 74 15.44 -12.36 -7.08
CA PRO A 74 15.13 -13.68 -6.55
C PRO A 74 14.61 -14.63 -7.64
N GLU A 75 14.96 -15.91 -7.55
CA GLU A 75 14.61 -16.91 -8.57
C GLU A 75 13.10 -17.00 -8.84
N ALA A 76 12.27 -16.81 -7.80
CA ALA A 76 10.81 -16.76 -7.94
C ALA A 76 10.35 -15.56 -8.79
N MET A 77 11.00 -14.41 -8.65
CA MET A 77 10.71 -13.22 -9.46
C MET A 77 11.19 -13.39 -10.89
N LYS A 78 12.37 -13.98 -11.13
CA LYS A 78 12.82 -14.31 -12.49
C LYS A 78 11.82 -15.19 -13.20
N LYS A 79 11.39 -16.29 -12.56
CA LYS A 79 10.37 -17.20 -13.12
C LYS A 79 9.03 -16.50 -13.38
N MET A 80 8.61 -15.58 -12.52
CA MET A 80 7.36 -14.82 -12.72
C MET A 80 7.46 -13.90 -13.94
N LEU A 81 8.58 -13.20 -14.11
CA LEU A 81 8.79 -12.22 -15.18
C LEU A 81 9.07 -12.88 -16.53
N THR A 82 9.69 -14.06 -16.56
CA THR A 82 9.96 -14.83 -17.78
C THR A 82 8.86 -15.86 -18.10
N ALA A 83 7.87 -16.02 -17.22
CA ALA A 83 6.73 -16.89 -17.49
C ALA A 83 6.01 -16.41 -18.75
N LYS A 84 6.05 -17.23 -19.81
CA LYS A 84 5.34 -16.98 -21.05
C LYS A 84 3.84 -16.97 -20.77
N ILE A 85 3.26 -15.78 -20.64
CA ILE A 85 1.81 -15.61 -20.66
C ILE A 85 1.33 -16.08 -22.05
N PRO A 86 0.33 -16.97 -22.15
CA PRO A 86 -0.22 -17.38 -23.45
C PRO A 86 -0.62 -16.15 -24.26
N LYS A 87 -0.26 -16.12 -25.55
CA LYS A 87 -0.52 -14.96 -26.42
C LYS A 87 -2.01 -14.60 -26.49
N GLU A 88 -2.92 -15.54 -26.21
CA GLU A 88 -4.36 -15.25 -26.14
C GLU A 88 -4.77 -14.37 -24.95
N VAL A 89 -3.92 -14.23 -23.93
CA VAL A 89 -4.15 -13.42 -22.71
C VAL A 89 -3.40 -12.08 -22.76
N ILE A 90 -2.42 -11.94 -23.65
CA ILE A 90 -1.61 -10.73 -23.80
C ILE A 90 -2.39 -9.73 -24.66
N GLN A 91 -3.02 -8.73 -24.02
CA GLN A 91 -3.27 -7.46 -24.69
C GLN A 91 -1.92 -6.89 -25.17
N GLU A 92 -1.85 -6.26 -26.35
CA GLU A 92 -0.59 -5.79 -26.98
C GLU A 92 0.30 -4.93 -26.08
N LYS A 93 -0.25 -4.40 -24.98
CA LYS A 93 0.50 -3.96 -23.81
C LYS A 93 0.11 -4.79 -22.59
N PRO A 94 1.07 -5.27 -21.77
CA PRO A 94 0.74 -5.74 -20.44
C PRO A 94 -0.06 -4.64 -19.75
N PRO A 95 -1.21 -4.96 -19.11
CA PRO A 95 -2.03 -3.95 -18.48
C PRO A 95 -1.17 -3.17 -17.48
N ALA A 96 -1.17 -1.84 -17.59
CA ALA A 96 -0.39 -0.97 -16.72
C ALA A 96 -0.57 -1.41 -15.26
N VAL A 97 0.51 -1.88 -14.63
CA VAL A 97 0.46 -2.43 -13.28
C VAL A 97 0.29 -1.25 -12.31
N ASN A 98 -0.97 -0.89 -12.07
CA ASN A 98 -1.34 0.12 -11.10
C ASN A 98 -1.33 -0.48 -9.70
N PHE A 99 -0.14 -0.83 -9.20
CA PHE A 99 0.04 -1.37 -7.85
C PHE A 99 -0.53 -0.40 -6.80
N ILE A 100 -0.23 0.89 -6.96
CA ILE A 100 -0.84 1.98 -6.20
C ILE A 100 -2.02 2.56 -6.99
N ARG A 101 -3.25 2.28 -6.54
CA ARG A 101 -4.50 2.57 -7.28
C ARG A 101 -5.16 3.91 -6.93
N LYS A 102 -6.02 3.94 -5.88
CA LYS A 102 -6.83 5.11 -5.49
C LYS A 102 -6.39 5.78 -4.19
N GLY A 103 -5.92 5.02 -3.19
CA GLY A 103 -5.42 5.57 -1.92
C GLY A 103 -6.45 6.34 -1.10
N ILE A 104 -7.71 5.88 -1.13
CA ILE A 104 -8.84 6.49 -0.42
C ILE A 104 -9.52 5.44 0.46
N THR A 105 -10.14 5.90 1.54
CA THR A 105 -10.95 5.11 2.46
C THR A 105 -12.43 5.13 2.06
N GLY A 106 -13.14 4.04 2.33
CA GLY A 106 -14.59 3.94 2.06
C GLY A 106 -14.99 3.63 0.60
N ASP A 107 -14.04 3.45 -0.32
CA ASP A 107 -14.35 3.17 -1.74
C ASP A 107 -15.15 1.88 -1.96
N TRP A 108 -15.17 0.97 -0.98
CA TRP A 108 -15.97 -0.25 -1.00
C TRP A 108 -17.48 0.03 -1.18
N LYS A 109 -17.97 1.18 -0.71
CA LYS A 109 -19.37 1.61 -0.87
C LYS A 109 -19.79 1.75 -2.35
N ASN A 110 -18.83 1.91 -3.26
CA ASN A 110 -19.08 1.98 -4.70
C ASN A 110 -19.18 0.60 -5.38
N TYR A 111 -18.89 -0.48 -4.66
CA TYR A 111 -18.81 -1.84 -5.24
C TYR A 111 -19.74 -2.83 -4.56
N PHE A 112 -20.03 -2.64 -3.28
CA PHE A 112 -20.90 -3.53 -2.52
C PHE A 112 -22.34 -3.03 -2.56
N ASN A 113 -23.28 -3.93 -2.82
CA ASN A 113 -24.69 -3.64 -2.57
C ASN A 113 -25.03 -3.78 -1.07
N GLU A 114 -26.26 -3.44 -0.69
CA GLU A 114 -26.70 -3.43 0.72
C GLU A 114 -26.56 -4.81 1.38
N ASP A 115 -26.99 -5.88 0.70
CA ASP A 115 -26.92 -7.25 1.22
C ASP A 115 -25.46 -7.70 1.45
N GLN A 116 -24.57 -7.41 0.50
CA GLN A 116 -23.15 -7.75 0.61
C GLN A 116 -22.49 -6.97 1.75
N SER A 117 -22.83 -5.69 1.90
CA SER A 117 -22.34 -4.83 2.97
C SER A 117 -22.78 -5.35 4.34
N LYS A 118 -24.07 -5.65 4.48
CA LYS A 118 -24.66 -6.22 5.69
C LYS A 118 -24.01 -7.55 6.06
N ARG A 119 -23.83 -8.46 5.09
CA ARG A 119 -23.18 -9.75 5.32
C ARG A 119 -21.73 -9.59 5.79
N LEU A 120 -21.01 -8.60 5.27
CA LEU A 120 -19.64 -8.31 5.69
C LEU A 120 -19.60 -7.76 7.13
N GLU A 121 -20.49 -6.83 7.46
CA GLU A 121 -20.67 -6.25 8.80
C GLU A 121 -20.97 -7.35 9.84
N GLU A 122 -21.94 -8.22 9.55
CA GLU A 122 -22.30 -9.35 10.41
C GLU A 122 -21.11 -10.30 10.63
N LYS A 123 -20.35 -10.61 9.56
CA LYS A 123 -19.18 -11.47 9.67
C LYS A 123 -18.05 -10.81 10.45
N PHE A 124 -17.79 -9.52 10.23
CA PHE A 124 -16.82 -8.76 10.99
C PHE A 124 -17.20 -8.74 12.48
N ALA A 125 -18.48 -8.51 12.77
CA ALA A 125 -19.02 -8.53 14.12
C ALA A 125 -18.82 -9.90 14.80
N GLU A 126 -19.20 -11.00 14.13
CA GLU A 126 -19.01 -12.36 14.63
C GLU A 126 -17.53 -12.65 14.94
N ARG A 127 -16.62 -12.31 14.02
CA ARG A 127 -15.19 -12.64 14.13
C ARG A 127 -14.43 -11.81 15.15
N THR A 128 -14.90 -10.60 15.45
CA THR A 128 -14.27 -9.69 16.42
C THR A 128 -14.93 -9.73 17.80
N LYS A 129 -15.96 -10.57 17.99
CA LYS A 129 -16.67 -10.67 19.27
C LYS A 129 -15.72 -11.02 20.40
N GLY A 130 -15.78 -10.26 21.49
CA GLY A 130 -14.91 -10.45 22.66
C GLY A 130 -13.52 -9.83 22.52
N THR A 131 -13.28 -9.03 21.47
CA THR A 131 -12.03 -8.29 21.27
C THR A 131 -12.30 -6.78 21.19
N ASP A 132 -11.27 -5.97 21.39
CA ASP A 132 -11.33 -4.53 21.20
C ASP A 132 -11.15 -4.09 19.74
N LEU A 133 -11.04 -5.03 18.79
CA LEU A 133 -10.74 -4.71 17.39
C LEU A 133 -11.79 -3.80 16.75
N ARG A 134 -13.07 -3.93 17.14
CA ARG A 134 -14.12 -3.03 16.64
C ARG A 134 -13.88 -1.57 17.01
N ASN A 135 -13.17 -1.32 18.13
CA ASN A 135 -12.89 0.03 18.60
C ASN A 135 -11.96 0.78 17.64
N LEU A 136 -11.12 0.05 16.88
CA LEU A 136 -10.17 0.64 15.93
C LEU A 136 -10.86 1.36 14.76
N TRP A 137 -12.10 0.98 14.42
CA TRP A 137 -12.86 1.56 13.31
C TRP A 137 -14.18 2.23 13.72
N LYS A 138 -14.36 2.54 15.01
CA LYS A 138 -15.58 3.20 15.51
C LYS A 138 -15.94 4.51 14.79
N ASN A 139 -14.93 5.22 14.28
CA ASN A 139 -15.13 6.49 13.58
C ASN A 139 -15.35 6.33 12.06
N TYR A 140 -15.26 5.11 11.53
CA TYR A 140 -15.29 4.82 10.08
C TYR A 140 -16.38 3.83 9.65
N MET A 141 -16.97 3.11 10.61
CA MET A 141 -18.12 2.21 10.40
C MET A 141 -19.43 2.98 10.48
#